data_AF-A0A3D2K123-F1
#
_entry.id   AF-A0A3D2K123-F1
#
_cell.length_a   1.000
_cell.length_b   1.000
_cell.length_c   1.000
_cell.angle_alpha   90.00
_cell.angle_beta   90.00
_cell.angle_gamma   90.00
#
_symmetry.space_group_name_H-M   'P 1'
#
loop_
_entity.id
_entity.type
_entity.pdbx_description
1 polymer ?
#
loop_
_entity_poly.entity_id
_entity_poly.type
_entity_poly.pdbx_seq_one_letter_code
_entity_poly.pdbx_strand_id
1 'polypeptide(L)'
;DGAYLPPYIRKAGVEFLERHQKERFFLYFSTYLPHDEIKNEDGATLDAPKDVIAKYEHKIAAMEREGKDLHGHTNPVYAAMIEETDRSVGAIIDKLDELNLRKNTLVLFISDNGGLDKYTSQKPLRGDKITLYEGGIRVPMIASMPGQIAAGETSAEPVSGIDFYPTICTFMGVKATDPKKVDGEDLTKLIFSGKSLGERNLFWNFPSYNRPSDPARCPRSVLRRGDWKIHHRYEDNGYELYNLKEDIGETKDLSKTQPKILAVMLRELEACYDRFDAVKTLPANPAYQGKAK
;
A
#
# COMPACT_ATOMS: atom_id res chain seq x y z
N ASP A 1 29.60 11.40 -1.15
CA ASP A 1 29.06 12.26 -2.20
C ASP A 1 27.54 12.15 -2.21
N GLY A 2 26.82 13.18 -1.77
CA GLY A 2 25.35 13.18 -1.60
C GLY A 2 24.58 13.18 -2.91
N ALA A 3 24.73 12.13 -3.71
CA ALA A 3 24.11 12.00 -5.02
C ALA A 3 22.62 11.65 -4.92
N TYR A 4 21.80 12.31 -5.74
CA TYR A 4 20.38 11.98 -5.90
C TYR A 4 20.24 10.55 -6.48
N LEU A 5 19.71 9.62 -5.68
CA LEU A 5 19.74 8.18 -5.93
C LEU A 5 18.84 7.66 -7.07
N PRO A 6 17.62 8.19 -7.32
CA PRO A 6 16.68 7.59 -8.27
C PRO A 6 17.21 7.34 -9.69
N PRO A 7 18.00 8.24 -10.31
CA PRO A 7 18.62 7.96 -11.61
C PRO A 7 19.52 6.72 -11.65
N TYR A 8 20.23 6.40 -10.56
CA TYR A 8 21.10 5.23 -10.49
C TYR A 8 20.29 3.93 -10.46
N ILE A 9 19.21 3.90 -9.67
CA ILE A 9 18.30 2.75 -9.59
C ILE A 9 17.65 2.52 -10.95
N ARG A 10 17.14 3.59 -11.57
CA ARG A 10 16.57 3.57 -12.92
C ARG A 10 17.53 2.97 -13.94
N LYS A 11 18.78 3.45 -13.96
CA LYS A 11 19.84 2.93 -14.85
C LYS A 11 20.09 1.44 -14.61
N ALA A 12 20.22 1.01 -13.36
CA ALA A 12 20.45 -0.39 -13.03
C ALA A 12 19.31 -1.32 -13.49
N GLY A 13 18.06 -0.86 -13.38
CA GLY A 13 16.89 -1.60 -13.88
C GLY A 13 16.87 -1.72 -15.41
N VAL A 14 17.20 -0.65 -16.12
CA VAL A 14 17.34 -0.67 -17.59
C VAL A 14 18.45 -1.64 -18.03
N GLU A 15 19.64 -1.52 -17.45
CA GLU A 15 20.78 -2.39 -17.79
C GLU A 15 20.50 -3.86 -17.45
N PHE A 16 19.70 -4.13 -16.41
CA PHE A 16 19.25 -5.50 -16.11
C PHE A 16 18.43 -6.08 -17.27
N LEU A 17 17.46 -5.32 -17.79
CA LEU A 17 16.64 -5.79 -18.92
C LEU A 17 17.49 -6.04 -20.17
N GLU A 18 18.47 -5.19 -20.46
CA GLU A 18 19.39 -5.36 -21.58
C GLU A 18 20.21 -6.65 -21.47
N ARG A 19 20.75 -6.93 -20.27
CA ARG A 19 21.54 -8.14 -20.02
C ARG A 19 20.71 -9.42 -20.14
N HIS A 20 19.46 -9.39 -19.67
CA HIS A 20 18.60 -10.58 -19.58
C HIS A 20 17.52 -10.66 -20.67
N GLN A 21 17.61 -9.85 -21.72
CA GLN A 21 16.59 -9.77 -22.78
C GLN A 21 16.32 -11.11 -23.53
N LYS A 22 17.23 -12.07 -23.44
CA LYS A 22 17.12 -13.41 -24.08
C LYS A 22 16.73 -14.51 -23.10
N GLU A 23 16.47 -14.17 -21.84
CA GLU A 23 16.19 -15.11 -20.75
C GLU A 23 14.83 -14.82 -20.12
N ARG A 24 14.30 -15.75 -19.35
CA ARG A 24 13.18 -15.46 -18.44
C ARG A 24 13.73 -14.75 -17.21
N PHE A 25 13.18 -13.59 -16.87
CA PHE A 25 13.65 -12.80 -15.74
C PHE A 25 12.55 -12.53 -14.71
N PHE A 26 12.99 -12.22 -13.50
CA PHE A 26 12.20 -11.57 -12.46
C PHE A 26 12.97 -10.34 -12.01
N LEU A 27 12.36 -9.15 -12.14
CA LEU A 27 12.93 -7.89 -11.71
C LEU A 27 12.08 -7.33 -10.57
N TYR A 28 12.62 -7.34 -9.36
CA TYR A 28 12.07 -6.58 -8.24
C TYR A 28 12.68 -5.17 -8.25
N PHE A 29 11.95 -4.22 -8.84
CA PHE A 29 12.39 -2.84 -8.99
C PHE A 29 11.82 -1.96 -7.87
N SER A 30 12.54 -1.90 -6.74
CA SER A 30 12.15 -1.16 -5.55
C SER A 30 12.83 0.21 -5.49
N THR A 31 12.09 1.28 -5.78
CA THR A 31 12.57 2.66 -5.58
C THR A 31 12.54 3.04 -4.11
N TYR A 32 13.48 3.87 -3.64
CA TYR A 32 13.38 4.49 -2.30
C TYR A 32 12.34 5.62 -2.25
N LEU A 33 12.01 6.21 -3.41
CA LEU A 33 10.95 7.21 -3.49
C LEU A 33 9.59 6.58 -3.17
N PRO A 34 8.67 7.33 -2.53
CA PRO A 34 8.81 8.73 -2.11
C PRO A 34 9.20 8.89 -0.62
N HIS A 35 9.95 7.95 -0.05
CA HIS A 35 10.34 8.00 1.37
C HIS A 35 11.20 9.25 1.68
N ASP A 36 11.03 9.82 2.87
CA ASP A 36 11.91 10.88 3.37
C ASP A 36 13.30 10.33 3.72
N GLU A 37 14.35 11.07 3.41
CA GLU A 37 15.73 10.66 3.67
C GLU A 37 16.20 11.28 4.98
N ILE A 38 16.76 10.45 5.88
CA ILE A 38 17.47 10.94 7.06
C ILE A 38 18.85 11.40 6.59
N LYS A 39 19.00 12.70 6.32
CA LYS A 39 20.25 13.24 5.77
C LYS A 39 21.26 13.61 6.85
N ASN A 40 20.85 14.03 8.04
CA ASN A 40 21.71 14.42 9.18
C ASN A 40 20.96 14.35 10.53
N GLU A 41 21.62 14.74 11.63
CA GLU A 41 21.03 14.90 12.99
C GLU A 41 19.81 15.83 13.02
N ASP A 42 19.65 16.72 12.03
CA ASP A 42 18.54 17.68 11.90
C ASP A 42 17.20 17.05 11.46
N GLY A 43 17.19 15.75 11.16
CA GLY A 43 15.97 14.98 10.86
C GLY A 43 15.75 14.64 9.38
N ALA A 44 14.58 14.07 9.08
CA ALA A 44 14.24 13.55 7.76
C ALA A 44 13.77 14.66 6.79
N THR A 45 14.31 14.65 5.58
CA THR A 45 14.05 15.64 4.52
C THR A 45 13.60 14.97 3.21
N LEU A 46 12.76 15.66 2.44
CA LEU A 46 12.45 15.29 1.07
C LEU A 46 13.50 15.86 0.11
N ASP A 47 13.74 15.19 -1.01
CA ASP A 47 14.65 15.66 -2.04
C ASP A 47 14.17 15.29 -3.45
N ALA A 48 14.33 16.22 -4.39
CA ALA A 48 13.98 16.07 -5.80
C ALA A 48 14.73 17.10 -6.66
N PRO A 49 14.84 16.91 -7.99
CA PRO A 49 15.48 17.88 -8.87
C PRO A 49 14.80 19.26 -8.79
N LYS A 50 15.61 20.32 -8.66
CA LYS A 50 15.12 21.69 -8.40
C LYS A 50 14.18 22.21 -9.48
N ASP A 51 14.42 21.87 -10.73
CA ASP A 51 13.58 22.23 -11.88
C ASP A 51 12.19 21.56 -11.80
N VAL A 52 12.14 20.31 -11.34
CA VAL A 52 10.88 19.57 -11.14
C VAL A 52 10.13 20.13 -9.94
N ILE A 53 10.81 20.49 -8.86
CA ILE A 53 10.21 21.19 -7.72
C ILE A 53 9.56 22.50 -8.18
N ALA A 54 10.31 23.34 -8.91
CA ALA A 54 9.81 24.61 -9.42
C ALA A 54 8.57 24.45 -10.32
N LYS A 55 8.55 23.41 -11.17
CA LYS A 55 7.36 23.04 -11.96
C LYS A 55 6.13 22.85 -11.06
N TYR A 56 6.26 22.12 -9.95
CA TYR A 56 5.14 21.86 -9.05
C TYR A 56 4.79 23.05 -8.15
N GLU A 57 5.76 23.88 -7.76
CA GLU A 57 5.49 25.16 -7.08
C GLU A 57 4.58 26.04 -7.96
N HIS A 58 4.96 26.23 -9.23
CA HIS A 58 4.15 27.00 -10.18
C HIS A 58 2.77 26.38 -10.42
N LYS A 59 2.71 25.04 -10.57
CA LYS A 59 1.46 24.34 -10.83
C LYS A 59 0.49 24.43 -9.65
N ILE A 60 0.98 24.23 -8.43
CA ILE A 60 0.19 24.32 -7.19
C ILE A 60 -0.33 25.75 -7.01
N ALA A 61 0.55 26.75 -7.12
CA ALA A 61 0.16 28.16 -7.01
C ALA A 61 -0.87 28.58 -8.08
N ALA A 62 -0.79 28.03 -9.30
CA ALA A 62 -1.80 28.26 -10.32
C ALA A 62 -3.15 27.63 -9.94
N MET A 63 -3.16 26.38 -9.49
CA MET A 63 -4.38 25.69 -9.07
C MET A 63 -5.05 26.35 -7.86
N GLU A 64 -4.26 26.85 -6.90
CA GLU A 64 -4.78 27.60 -5.75
C GLU A 64 -5.43 28.93 -6.16
N ARG A 65 -4.81 29.69 -7.09
CA ARG A 65 -5.42 30.91 -7.65
C ARG A 65 -6.72 30.64 -8.39
N GLU A 66 -6.85 29.47 -9.01
CA GLU A 66 -8.07 29.01 -9.68
C GLU A 66 -9.13 28.47 -8.70
N GLY A 67 -8.83 28.40 -7.40
CA GLY A 67 -9.75 27.88 -6.38
C GLY A 67 -9.97 26.36 -6.46
N LYS A 68 -9.03 25.61 -7.05
CA LYS A 68 -9.13 24.15 -7.15
C LYS A 68 -8.87 23.50 -5.79
N ASP A 69 -9.72 22.54 -5.42
CA ASP A 69 -9.45 21.68 -4.27
C ASP A 69 -8.31 20.70 -4.60
N LEU A 70 -7.18 20.88 -3.94
CA LEU A 70 -6.01 20.01 -4.07
C LEU A 70 -6.10 18.76 -3.18
N HIS A 71 -7.19 18.60 -2.42
CA HIS A 71 -7.45 17.49 -1.52
C HIS A 71 -6.33 17.24 -0.49
N GLY A 72 -5.53 18.27 -0.17
CA GLY A 72 -4.37 18.21 0.73
C GLY A 72 -3.03 17.90 0.04
N HIS A 73 -2.99 17.75 -1.28
CA HIS A 73 -1.76 17.53 -2.04
C HIS A 73 -1.07 18.84 -2.42
N THR A 74 -0.50 19.53 -1.43
CA THR A 74 0.09 20.88 -1.58
C THR A 74 1.61 20.92 -1.48
N ASN A 75 2.28 19.77 -1.28
CA ASN A 75 3.74 19.73 -1.15
C ASN A 75 4.42 19.59 -2.53
N PRO A 76 5.10 20.64 -3.05
CA PRO A 76 5.73 20.59 -4.37
C PRO A 76 6.91 19.62 -4.45
N VAL A 77 7.67 19.47 -3.35
CA VAL A 77 8.81 18.53 -3.31
C VAL A 77 8.30 17.09 -3.37
N TYR A 78 7.25 16.77 -2.61
CA TYR A 78 6.65 15.44 -2.65
C TYR A 78 6.05 15.14 -4.04
N ALA A 79 5.37 16.12 -4.66
CA ALA A 79 4.86 15.96 -6.02
C ALA A 79 5.99 15.72 -7.05
N ALA A 80 7.14 16.38 -6.88
CA ALA A 80 8.33 16.14 -7.70
C ALA A 80 8.92 14.73 -7.48
N MET A 81 8.93 14.21 -6.26
CA MET A 81 9.34 12.81 -5.98
C MET A 81 8.41 11.79 -6.62
N ILE A 82 7.10 12.07 -6.67
CA ILE A 82 6.14 11.22 -7.39
C ILE A 82 6.44 11.24 -8.90
N GLU A 83 6.74 12.40 -9.49
CA GLU A 83 7.16 12.46 -10.90
C GLU A 83 8.47 11.69 -11.16
N GLU A 84 9.43 11.71 -10.24
CA GLU A 84 10.67 10.92 -10.39
C GLU A 84 10.43 9.41 -10.23
N THR A 85 9.42 9.02 -9.46
CA THR A 85 8.95 7.63 -9.40
C THR A 85 8.34 7.23 -10.75
N ASP A 86 7.45 8.08 -11.29
CA ASP A 86 6.82 7.90 -12.60
C ASP A 86 7.85 7.79 -13.73
N ARG A 87 8.83 8.71 -13.79
CA ARG A 87 9.95 8.66 -14.75
C ARG A 87 10.76 7.36 -14.63
N SER A 88 10.93 6.86 -13.41
CA SER A 88 11.69 5.62 -13.18
C SER A 88 10.92 4.39 -13.66
N VAL A 89 9.61 4.34 -13.43
CA VAL A 89 8.73 3.30 -13.99
C VAL A 89 8.68 3.41 -15.52
N GLY A 90 8.51 4.63 -16.06
CA GLY A 90 8.49 4.92 -17.49
C GLY A 90 9.73 4.37 -18.20
N ALA A 91 10.93 4.59 -17.67
CA ALA A 91 12.16 4.05 -18.25
C ALA A 91 12.19 2.51 -18.32
N ILE A 92 11.59 1.82 -17.35
CA ILE A 92 11.47 0.35 -17.38
C ILE A 92 10.48 -0.07 -18.48
N ILE A 93 9.33 0.61 -18.58
CA ILE A 93 8.33 0.34 -19.61
C ILE A 93 8.90 0.59 -21.01
N ASP A 94 9.51 1.76 -21.24
CA ASP A 94 10.12 2.15 -22.50
C ASP A 94 11.19 1.14 -22.94
N LYS A 95 12.04 0.69 -21.99
CA LYS A 95 13.06 -0.31 -22.29
C LYS A 95 12.46 -1.68 -22.63
N LEU A 96 11.38 -2.10 -21.96
CA LEU A 96 10.67 -3.33 -22.33
C LEU A 96 10.06 -3.23 -23.74
N ASP A 97 9.56 -2.05 -24.13
CA ASP A 97 9.03 -1.81 -25.48
C ASP A 97 10.15 -1.81 -26.54
N GLU A 98 11.27 -1.12 -26.28
CA GLU A 98 12.46 -1.10 -27.14
C GLU A 98 12.99 -2.52 -27.41
N LEU A 99 13.02 -3.36 -26.38
CA LEU A 99 13.47 -4.76 -26.46
C LEU A 99 12.38 -5.71 -27.00
N ASN A 100 11.20 -5.21 -27.35
CA ASN A 100 10.03 -6.00 -27.80
C ASN A 100 9.56 -7.06 -26.79
N LEU A 101 9.77 -6.83 -25.49
CA LEU A 101 9.44 -7.75 -24.40
C LEU A 101 8.04 -7.49 -23.80
N ARG A 102 7.40 -6.37 -24.14
CA ARG A 102 6.22 -5.88 -23.42
C ARG A 102 5.02 -6.81 -23.44
N LYS A 103 4.76 -7.48 -24.58
CA LYS A 103 3.66 -8.45 -24.73
C LYS A 103 3.87 -9.76 -23.94
N ASN A 104 5.09 -10.02 -23.48
CA ASN A 104 5.47 -11.23 -22.74
C ASN A 104 5.97 -10.93 -21.33
N THR A 105 5.71 -9.71 -20.82
CA THR A 105 6.14 -9.28 -19.48
C THR A 105 4.95 -8.81 -18.66
N LEU A 106 4.63 -9.52 -17.58
CA LEU A 106 3.69 -9.04 -16.58
C LEU A 106 4.38 -7.97 -15.72
N VAL A 107 3.84 -6.75 -15.73
CA VAL A 107 4.27 -5.67 -14.83
C VAL A 107 3.23 -5.50 -13.74
N LEU A 108 3.70 -5.58 -12.49
CA LEU A 108 2.93 -5.29 -11.28
C LEU A 108 3.53 -4.04 -10.64
N PHE A 109 2.74 -2.98 -10.50
CA PHE A 109 3.09 -1.78 -9.74
C PHE A 109 2.33 -1.80 -8.41
N ILE A 110 3.02 -1.59 -7.29
CA ILE A 110 2.44 -1.56 -5.95
C ILE A 110 3.24 -0.62 -5.03
N SER A 111 2.61 -0.10 -3.97
CA SER A 111 3.29 0.52 -2.81
C SER A 111 3.26 -0.42 -1.59
N ASP A 112 4.26 -0.32 -0.71
CA ASP A 112 4.37 -1.18 0.48
C ASP A 112 3.38 -0.83 1.61
N ASN A 113 3.08 0.46 1.77
CA ASN A 113 2.10 0.99 2.73
C ASN A 113 1.50 2.30 2.23
N GLY A 114 0.52 2.82 2.98
CA GLY A 114 -0.06 4.14 2.79
C GLY A 114 0.97 5.28 2.86
N GLY A 115 0.59 6.44 2.32
CA GLY A 115 1.41 7.66 2.38
C GLY A 115 1.48 8.25 3.78
N LEU A 116 2.46 9.11 4.04
CA LEU A 116 2.60 9.81 5.32
C LEU A 116 1.86 11.17 5.27
N ASP A 117 0.96 11.41 6.21
CA ASP A 117 0.09 12.61 6.24
C ASP A 117 0.86 13.94 6.28
N LYS A 118 2.09 13.90 6.83
CA LYS A 118 3.06 15.00 6.83
C LYS A 118 3.34 15.57 5.44
N TYR A 119 3.27 14.74 4.40
CA TYR A 119 3.70 15.09 3.05
C TYR A 119 2.62 14.97 1.99
N THR A 120 1.60 14.14 2.22
CA THR A 120 0.54 13.86 1.27
C THR A 120 -0.78 13.58 1.98
N SER A 121 -1.86 13.38 1.21
CA SER A 121 -3.20 13.14 1.72
C SER A 121 -3.71 11.78 1.26
N GLN A 122 -4.47 11.12 2.13
CA GLN A 122 -5.15 9.86 1.81
C GLN A 122 -6.68 10.05 1.75
N LYS A 123 -7.16 11.29 1.90
CA LYS A 123 -8.60 11.58 1.92
C LYS A 123 -9.30 11.01 0.67
N PRO A 124 -10.49 10.41 0.82
CA PRO A 124 -11.31 10.34 2.04
C PRO A 124 -10.95 9.21 3.02
N LEU A 125 -9.88 8.44 2.76
CA LEU A 125 -9.45 7.35 3.65
C LEU A 125 -8.90 7.91 4.96
N ARG A 126 -9.18 7.23 6.07
CA ARG A 126 -8.71 7.62 7.40
C ARG A 126 -7.33 7.03 7.69
N GLY A 127 -6.54 7.78 8.45
CA GLY A 127 -5.19 7.39 8.81
C GLY A 127 -4.22 7.47 7.63
N ASP A 128 -2.99 7.09 7.91
CA ASP A 128 -1.83 7.23 7.04
C ASP A 128 -0.82 6.12 7.39
N LYS A 129 0.38 6.17 6.80
CA LYS A 129 1.50 5.28 7.14
C LYS A 129 1.56 5.04 8.65
N ILE A 130 1.80 3.80 9.08
CA ILE A 130 1.84 3.33 10.50
C ILE A 130 0.46 3.02 11.12
N THR A 131 -0.65 3.44 10.52
CA THR A 131 -1.99 3.10 11.00
C THR A 131 -2.58 1.88 10.28
N LEU A 132 -3.57 1.22 10.89
CA LEU A 132 -4.34 0.14 10.24
C LEU A 132 -5.73 0.60 9.72
N TYR A 133 -5.99 1.91 9.73
CA TYR A 133 -7.10 2.51 9.00
C TYR A 133 -6.81 2.47 7.49
N GLU A 134 -7.83 2.65 6.65
CA GLU A 134 -7.74 2.47 5.19
C GLU A 134 -6.61 3.28 4.54
N GLY A 135 -6.34 4.49 5.02
CA GLY A 135 -5.26 5.33 4.49
C GLY A 135 -3.85 4.81 4.81
N GLY A 136 -3.69 3.94 5.80
CA GLY A 136 -2.41 3.32 6.14
C GLY A 136 -2.11 2.02 5.41
N ILE A 137 -3.13 1.28 4.99
CA ILE A 137 -2.98 -0.06 4.39
C ILE A 137 -3.45 -0.17 2.94
N ARG A 138 -4.25 0.77 2.45
CA ARG A 138 -4.71 0.77 1.06
C ARG A 138 -3.67 1.48 0.17
N VAL A 139 -3.22 0.77 -0.86
CA VAL A 139 -2.12 1.19 -1.73
C VAL A 139 -2.54 1.11 -3.20
N PRO A 140 -1.90 1.89 -4.11
CA PRO A 140 -2.10 1.71 -5.53
C PRO A 140 -1.61 0.32 -5.95
N MET A 141 -2.35 -0.33 -6.86
CA MET A 141 -1.94 -1.55 -7.53
C MET A 141 -2.32 -1.46 -9.01
N ILE A 142 -1.39 -1.77 -9.91
CA ILE A 142 -1.66 -1.89 -11.35
C ILE A 142 -1.04 -3.19 -11.85
N ALA A 143 -1.79 -3.95 -12.65
CA ALA A 143 -1.27 -5.08 -13.43
C ALA A 143 -1.34 -4.73 -14.92
N SER A 144 -0.26 -4.93 -15.66
CA SER A 144 -0.19 -4.59 -17.09
C SER A 144 0.64 -5.58 -17.90
N MET A 145 0.01 -6.16 -18.93
CA MET A 145 0.61 -7.07 -19.90
C MET A 145 -0.18 -6.96 -21.22
N PRO A 146 0.25 -6.08 -22.14
CA PRO A 146 -0.47 -5.82 -23.38
C PRO A 146 -0.76 -7.08 -24.19
N GLY A 147 -2.01 -7.25 -24.61
CA GLY A 147 -2.50 -8.41 -25.37
C GLY A 147 -2.90 -9.62 -24.52
N GLN A 148 -2.61 -9.62 -23.21
CA GLN A 148 -3.05 -10.66 -22.26
C GLN A 148 -4.01 -10.13 -21.20
N ILE A 149 -3.85 -8.86 -20.80
CA ILE A 149 -4.72 -8.16 -19.85
C ILE A 149 -5.48 -7.06 -20.62
N ALA A 150 -6.78 -6.96 -20.41
CA ALA A 150 -7.62 -5.92 -20.99
C ALA A 150 -7.20 -4.53 -20.47
N ALA A 151 -7.04 -3.56 -21.39
CA ALA A 151 -6.59 -2.22 -21.04
C ALA A 151 -7.73 -1.37 -20.47
N GLY A 152 -7.42 -0.53 -19.48
CA GLY A 152 -8.38 0.42 -18.91
C GLY A 152 -9.41 -0.18 -17.95
N GLU A 153 -9.31 -1.48 -17.65
CA GLU A 153 -10.20 -2.14 -16.71
C GLU A 153 -9.87 -1.82 -15.26
N THR A 154 -10.88 -1.90 -14.40
CA THR A 154 -10.73 -1.71 -12.95
C THR A 154 -11.36 -2.88 -12.19
N SER A 155 -10.81 -3.21 -11.03
CA SER A 155 -11.35 -4.23 -10.12
C SER A 155 -11.44 -3.67 -8.71
N ALA A 156 -12.56 -3.97 -8.04
CA ALA A 156 -12.78 -3.66 -6.63
C ALA A 156 -12.50 -4.86 -5.70
N GLU A 157 -12.06 -6.00 -6.27
CA GLU A 157 -11.72 -7.20 -5.50
C GLU A 157 -10.60 -6.89 -4.50
N PRO A 158 -10.78 -7.14 -3.20
CA PRO A 158 -9.74 -6.90 -2.19
C PRO A 158 -8.57 -7.85 -2.38
N VAL A 159 -7.38 -7.30 -2.57
CA VAL A 159 -6.11 -8.05 -2.69
C VAL A 159 -5.07 -7.47 -1.74
N SER A 160 -4.04 -8.25 -1.44
CA SER A 160 -2.96 -7.89 -0.52
C SER A 160 -1.60 -8.29 -1.10
N GLY A 161 -0.52 -7.65 -0.65
CA GLY A 161 0.84 -7.95 -1.12
C GLY A 161 1.25 -9.41 -0.90
N ILE A 162 0.65 -10.11 0.08
CA ILE A 162 0.88 -11.54 0.32
C ILE A 162 0.43 -12.42 -0.86
N ASP A 163 -0.51 -11.94 -1.68
CA ASP A 163 -1.04 -12.65 -2.85
C ASP A 163 -0.03 -12.72 -4.01
N PHE A 164 0.98 -11.86 -4.01
CA PHE A 164 1.94 -11.78 -5.13
C PHE A 164 2.85 -13.00 -5.19
N TYR A 165 3.23 -13.58 -4.04
CA TYR A 165 4.06 -14.78 -4.02
C TYR A 165 3.43 -15.95 -4.80
N PRO A 166 2.21 -16.44 -4.48
CA PRO A 166 1.59 -17.52 -5.24
C PRO A 166 1.27 -17.10 -6.69
N THR A 167 0.86 -15.84 -6.92
CA THR A 167 0.57 -15.32 -8.26
C THR A 167 1.79 -15.38 -9.19
N ILE A 168 2.95 -14.92 -8.70
CA ILE A 168 4.22 -14.94 -9.45
C ILE A 168 4.64 -16.39 -9.70
N CYS A 169 4.49 -17.28 -8.71
CA CYS A 169 4.79 -18.70 -8.88
C CYS A 169 3.96 -19.31 -10.00
N THR A 170 2.63 -19.15 -9.97
CA THR A 170 1.73 -19.66 -11.00
C THR A 170 2.05 -19.07 -12.37
N PHE A 171 2.22 -17.74 -12.46
CA PHE A 171 2.57 -17.07 -13.71
C PHE A 171 3.88 -17.60 -14.30
N MET A 172 4.87 -17.87 -13.45
CA MET A 172 6.15 -18.42 -13.89
C MET A 172 6.09 -19.92 -14.21
N GLY A 173 4.98 -20.60 -13.93
CA GLY A 173 4.84 -22.04 -14.09
C GLY A 173 5.66 -22.83 -13.06
N VAL A 174 5.97 -22.24 -11.91
CA VAL A 174 6.67 -22.88 -10.79
C VAL A 174 5.69 -23.15 -9.65
N LYS A 175 5.94 -24.20 -8.87
CA LYS A 175 5.12 -24.46 -7.69
C LYS A 175 5.54 -23.52 -6.56
N ALA A 176 4.57 -22.84 -5.96
CA ALA A 176 4.78 -22.14 -4.69
C ALA A 176 5.33 -23.13 -3.64
N THR A 177 6.22 -22.67 -2.77
CA THR A 177 6.68 -23.48 -1.64
C THR A 177 5.48 -23.89 -0.79
N ASP A 178 5.53 -25.09 -0.21
CA ASP A 178 4.50 -25.72 0.64
C ASP A 178 3.18 -24.92 0.72
N PRO A 179 2.16 -25.25 -0.10
CA PRO A 179 0.89 -24.52 -0.15
C PRO A 179 0.18 -24.34 1.20
N LYS A 180 0.54 -25.16 2.20
CA LYS A 180 0.03 -25.02 3.57
C LYS A 180 0.64 -23.86 4.35
N LYS A 181 1.70 -23.25 3.84
CA LYS A 181 2.44 -22.11 4.43
C LYS A 181 2.31 -20.82 3.61
N VAL A 182 1.49 -20.84 2.57
CA VAL A 182 1.23 -19.66 1.74
C VAL A 182 -0.11 -19.09 2.15
N ASP A 183 -0.09 -17.87 2.69
CA ASP A 183 -1.31 -17.20 3.17
C ASP A 183 -2.03 -16.40 2.09
N GLY A 184 -1.30 -15.98 1.05
CA GLY A 184 -1.89 -15.30 -0.11
C GLY A 184 -2.61 -16.27 -1.05
N GLU A 185 -3.46 -15.71 -1.89
CA GLU A 185 -4.15 -16.43 -2.96
C GLU A 185 -3.62 -16.02 -4.33
N ASP A 186 -3.74 -16.93 -5.29
CA ASP A 186 -3.31 -16.73 -6.66
C ASP A 186 -4.27 -15.80 -7.43
N LEU A 187 -3.76 -14.61 -7.79
CA LEU A 187 -4.48 -13.57 -8.51
C LEU A 187 -4.56 -13.80 -10.02
N THR A 188 -3.94 -14.84 -10.59
CA THR A 188 -3.88 -15.01 -12.06
C THR A 188 -5.27 -15.04 -12.70
N LYS A 189 -6.26 -15.70 -12.07
CA LYS A 189 -7.65 -15.71 -12.58
C LYS A 189 -8.29 -14.32 -12.53
N LEU A 190 -8.02 -13.54 -11.49
CA LEU A 190 -8.48 -12.17 -11.37
C LEU A 190 -7.83 -11.29 -12.45
N ILE A 191 -6.51 -11.33 -12.56
CA ILE A 191 -5.71 -10.49 -13.46
C ILE A 191 -6.02 -10.76 -14.94
N PHE A 192 -6.08 -12.04 -15.35
CA PHE A 192 -6.21 -12.40 -16.77
C PHE A 192 -7.66 -12.63 -17.22
N SER A 193 -8.61 -12.78 -16.29
CA SER A 193 -10.00 -13.08 -16.66
C SER A 193 -11.07 -12.35 -15.86
N GLY A 194 -10.70 -11.45 -14.94
CA GLY A 194 -11.65 -10.71 -14.10
C GLY A 194 -12.46 -11.58 -13.14
N LYS A 195 -12.06 -12.83 -12.92
CA LYS A 195 -12.78 -13.74 -12.02
C LYS A 195 -12.49 -13.38 -10.57
N SER A 196 -13.55 -13.15 -9.81
CA SER A 196 -13.50 -12.89 -8.37
C SER A 196 -12.79 -14.02 -7.63
N LEU A 197 -12.06 -13.64 -6.56
CA LEU A 197 -11.46 -14.58 -5.62
C LEU A 197 -12.48 -15.13 -4.63
N GLY A 198 -13.63 -14.45 -4.50
CA GLY A 198 -14.64 -14.75 -3.50
C GLY A 198 -14.36 -14.07 -2.17
N GLU A 199 -15.28 -14.27 -1.22
CA GLU A 199 -15.10 -13.70 0.11
C GLU A 199 -13.97 -14.38 0.86
N ARG A 200 -13.07 -13.58 1.43
CA ARG A 200 -11.94 -14.04 2.25
C ARG A 200 -11.63 -13.08 3.39
N ASN A 201 -10.82 -13.57 4.32
CA ASN A 201 -10.31 -12.81 5.45
C ASN A 201 -8.95 -12.19 5.09
N LEU A 202 -8.84 -10.86 5.21
CA LEU A 202 -7.58 -10.14 5.18
C LEU A 202 -7.24 -9.65 6.58
N PHE A 203 -6.09 -10.07 7.11
CA PHE A 203 -5.71 -9.84 8.50
C PHE A 203 -4.38 -9.09 8.59
N TRP A 204 -4.34 -8.09 9.46
CA TRP A 204 -3.15 -7.33 9.82
C TRP A 204 -2.95 -7.40 11.33
N ASN A 205 -1.74 -7.72 11.75
CA ASN A 205 -1.35 -7.71 13.15
C ASN A 205 -0.19 -6.74 13.36
N PHE A 206 -0.42 -5.65 14.11
CA PHE A 206 0.60 -4.65 14.37
C PHE A 206 0.72 -4.35 15.87
N PRO A 207 1.33 -5.28 16.64
CA PRO A 207 1.46 -5.18 18.09
C PRO A 207 2.66 -4.30 18.50
N SER A 208 2.77 -3.09 17.93
CA SER A 208 3.92 -2.20 18.18
C SER A 208 3.51 -0.73 18.32
N TYR A 209 4.22 -0.03 19.20
CA TYR A 209 4.11 1.42 19.36
C TYR A 209 5.09 2.12 18.44
N ASN A 210 4.58 2.91 17.50
CA ASN A 210 5.41 3.82 16.70
C ASN A 210 5.36 5.27 17.21
N ARG A 211 4.22 5.70 17.76
CA ARG A 211 4.07 6.99 18.46
C ARG A 211 3.17 6.79 19.69
N PRO A 212 3.73 6.58 20.89
CA PRO A 212 2.99 6.15 22.07
C PRO A 212 1.83 7.07 22.50
N SER A 213 1.86 8.34 22.07
CA SER A 213 0.87 9.36 22.43
C SER A 213 -0.23 9.55 21.38
N ASP A 214 -0.19 8.88 20.23
CA ASP A 214 -1.17 9.03 19.14
C ASP A 214 -2.15 7.82 19.14
N PRO A 215 -3.44 8.02 19.51
CA PRO A 215 -4.43 6.94 19.56
C PRO A 215 -4.68 6.21 18.22
N ALA A 216 -4.40 6.85 17.09
CA ALA A 216 -4.51 6.24 15.77
C ALA A 216 -3.32 5.33 15.44
N ARG A 217 -2.18 5.53 16.13
CA ARG A 217 -0.91 4.80 15.94
C ARG A 217 -0.55 3.91 17.13
N CYS A 218 -1.52 3.61 17.99
CA CYS A 218 -1.44 2.58 19.01
C CYS A 218 -1.46 1.17 18.37
N PRO A 219 -0.92 0.15 19.07
CA PRO A 219 -0.98 -1.23 18.62
C PRO A 219 -2.41 -1.70 18.35
N ARG A 220 -2.58 -2.35 17.20
CA ARG A 220 -3.87 -2.82 16.72
C ARG A 220 -3.72 -4.10 15.92
N SER A 221 -4.81 -4.85 15.85
CA SER A 221 -5.02 -5.86 14.81
C SER A 221 -6.32 -5.56 14.09
N VAL A 222 -6.34 -5.85 12.81
CA VAL A 222 -7.48 -5.56 11.94
C VAL A 222 -7.79 -6.77 11.10
N LEU A 223 -9.07 -7.06 10.97
CA LEU A 223 -9.58 -8.05 10.02
C LEU A 223 -10.58 -7.37 9.10
N ARG A 224 -10.43 -7.58 7.79
CA ARG A 224 -11.46 -7.29 6.79
C ARG A 224 -12.03 -8.59 6.23
N ARG A 225 -13.36 -8.65 6.14
CA ARG A 225 -14.11 -9.72 5.48
C ARG A 225 -15.27 -9.09 4.71
N GLY A 226 -15.23 -9.21 3.38
CA GLY A 226 -16.17 -8.52 2.51
C GLY A 226 -16.16 -7.00 2.75
N ASP A 227 -17.34 -6.45 3.03
CA ASP A 227 -17.54 -5.02 3.31
C ASP A 227 -17.20 -4.65 4.77
N TRP A 228 -17.04 -5.62 5.67
CA TRP A 228 -16.87 -5.38 7.09
C TRP A 228 -15.41 -5.38 7.51
N LYS A 229 -15.05 -4.42 8.36
CA LYS A 229 -13.71 -4.30 8.95
C LYS A 229 -13.82 -4.12 10.47
N ILE A 230 -13.12 -4.96 11.22
CA ILE A 230 -13.02 -4.87 12.68
C ILE A 230 -11.60 -4.45 13.07
N HIS A 231 -11.49 -3.53 14.02
CA HIS A 231 -10.23 -3.20 14.69
C HIS A 231 -10.29 -3.71 16.13
N HIS A 232 -9.22 -4.35 16.58
CA HIS A 232 -8.93 -4.61 17.99
C HIS A 232 -7.90 -3.61 18.48
N ARG A 233 -8.25 -2.83 19.51
CA ARG A 233 -7.36 -1.89 20.18
C ARG A 233 -6.77 -2.53 21.42
N TYR A 234 -5.45 -2.50 21.52
CA TYR A 234 -4.75 -3.19 22.60
C TYR A 234 -4.77 -2.42 23.92
N GLU A 235 -4.86 -1.09 23.86
CA GLU A 235 -4.82 -0.20 25.03
C GLU A 235 -6.00 -0.43 25.99
N ASP A 236 -7.20 -0.58 25.45
CA ASP A 236 -8.44 -0.75 26.20
C ASP A 236 -9.11 -2.10 25.97
N ASN A 237 -8.47 -2.98 25.19
CA ASN A 237 -9.01 -4.26 24.72
C ASN A 237 -10.41 -4.08 24.07
N GLY A 238 -10.63 -2.93 23.42
CA GLY A 238 -11.88 -2.56 22.80
C GLY A 238 -11.89 -2.79 21.29
N TYR A 239 -13.08 -2.71 20.70
CA TYR A 239 -13.27 -2.94 19.27
C TYR A 239 -13.90 -1.73 18.57
N GLU A 240 -13.55 -1.53 17.30
CA GLU A 240 -14.29 -0.70 16.34
C GLU A 240 -14.79 -1.61 15.21
N LEU A 241 -15.97 -1.32 14.67
CA LEU A 241 -16.54 -2.04 13.53
C LEU A 241 -17.00 -1.05 12.46
N TYR A 242 -16.57 -1.25 11.22
CA TYR A 242 -16.91 -0.40 10.08
C TYR A 242 -17.46 -1.22 8.93
N ASN A 243 -18.37 -0.61 8.14
CA ASN A 243 -18.76 -1.11 6.83
C ASN A 243 -18.12 -0.20 5.77
N LEU A 244 -17.10 -0.70 5.07
CA LEU A 244 -16.28 0.08 4.13
C LEU A 244 -17.01 0.44 2.83
N LYS A 245 -18.08 -0.28 2.50
CA LYS A 245 -18.92 0.05 1.34
C LYS A 245 -19.75 1.30 1.59
N GLU A 246 -20.18 1.51 2.83
CA GLU A 246 -20.99 2.67 3.24
C GLU A 246 -20.13 3.80 3.82
N ASP A 247 -18.99 3.48 4.42
CA ASP A 247 -18.12 4.41 5.14
C ASP A 247 -16.63 4.08 4.93
N ILE A 248 -16.14 4.45 3.74
CA ILE A 248 -14.74 4.24 3.34
C ILE A 248 -13.73 5.03 4.21
N GLY A 249 -14.22 6.07 4.89
CA GLY A 249 -13.44 6.92 5.79
C GLY A 249 -13.43 6.42 7.23
N GLU A 250 -14.06 5.29 7.54
CA GLU A 250 -14.09 4.71 8.90
C GLU A 250 -14.46 5.76 9.96
N THR A 251 -15.49 6.55 9.65
CA THR A 251 -15.95 7.70 10.44
C THR A 251 -17.01 7.33 11.47
N LYS A 252 -17.73 6.22 11.28
CA LYS A 252 -18.84 5.79 12.12
C LYS A 252 -18.64 4.38 12.66
N ASP A 253 -18.25 4.27 13.93
CA ASP A 253 -18.14 2.97 14.61
C ASP A 253 -19.54 2.36 14.83
N LEU A 254 -19.73 1.14 14.30
CA LEU A 254 -20.94 0.35 14.37
C LEU A 254 -20.88 -0.76 15.44
N SER A 255 -19.80 -0.84 16.22
CA SER A 255 -19.59 -1.91 17.23
C SER A 255 -20.76 -2.05 18.21
N LYS A 256 -21.35 -0.93 18.62
CA LYS A 256 -22.49 -0.87 19.56
C LYS A 256 -23.85 -1.08 18.88
N THR A 257 -23.97 -0.73 17.61
CA THR A 257 -25.26 -0.73 16.89
C THR A 257 -25.46 -1.99 16.05
N GLN A 258 -24.40 -2.74 15.75
CA GLN A 258 -24.41 -3.98 14.96
C GLN A 258 -23.81 -5.17 15.75
N PRO A 259 -24.34 -5.51 16.95
CA PRO A 259 -23.73 -6.52 17.83
C PRO A 259 -23.67 -7.93 17.21
N LYS A 260 -24.64 -8.28 16.36
CA LYS A 260 -24.64 -9.58 15.66
C LYS A 260 -23.49 -9.71 14.67
N ILE A 261 -23.17 -8.62 13.96
CA ILE A 261 -22.08 -8.59 12.98
C ILE A 261 -20.74 -8.54 13.72
N LEU A 262 -20.65 -7.73 14.78
CA LEU A 262 -19.48 -7.70 15.65
C LEU A 262 -19.13 -9.12 16.16
N ALA A 263 -20.12 -9.88 16.63
CA ALA A 263 -19.90 -11.25 17.09
C ALA A 263 -19.38 -12.20 16.00
N VAL A 264 -19.77 -12.01 14.73
CA VAL A 264 -19.21 -12.77 13.60
C VAL A 264 -17.76 -12.37 13.36
N MET A 265 -17.50 -11.06 13.23
CA MET A 265 -16.16 -10.54 12.96
C MET A 265 -15.15 -10.87 14.06
N LEU A 266 -15.59 -10.89 15.33
CA LEU A 266 -14.77 -11.32 16.47
C LEU A 266 -14.34 -12.78 16.36
N ARG A 267 -15.26 -13.69 15.99
CA ARG A 267 -14.89 -15.11 15.81
C ARG A 267 -13.87 -15.30 14.70
N GLU A 268 -14.02 -14.58 13.59
CA GLU A 268 -13.06 -14.62 12.48
C GLU A 268 -11.71 -14.04 12.88
N LEU A 269 -11.71 -12.94 13.66
CA LEU A 269 -10.49 -12.33 14.17
C LEU A 269 -9.75 -13.26 15.13
N GLU A 270 -10.46 -13.93 16.04
CA GLU A 270 -9.88 -14.94 16.93
C GLU A 270 -9.28 -16.12 16.17
N ALA A 271 -9.99 -16.62 15.15
CA ALA A 271 -9.47 -17.68 14.29
C ALA A 271 -8.19 -17.25 13.55
N CYS A 272 -8.09 -15.99 13.11
CA CYS A 272 -6.86 -15.45 12.55
C CYS A 272 -5.74 -15.39 13.60
N TYR A 273 -6.02 -14.94 14.82
CA TYR A 273 -4.98 -14.93 15.85
C TYR A 273 -4.43 -16.34 16.12
N ASP A 274 -5.30 -17.34 16.25
CA ASP A 274 -4.91 -18.72 16.51
C ASP A 274 -4.15 -19.33 15.32
N ARG A 275 -4.61 -19.08 14.08
CA ARG A 275 -3.96 -19.57 12.87
C ARG A 275 -2.53 -19.05 12.72
N PHE A 276 -2.32 -17.78 13.04
CA PHE A 276 -1.05 -17.08 12.80
C PHE A 276 -0.14 -17.00 14.03
N ASP A 277 -0.54 -17.60 15.15
CA ASP A 277 0.11 -17.42 16.46
C ASP A 277 0.40 -15.94 16.75
N ALA A 278 -0.58 -15.09 16.43
CA ALA A 278 -0.42 -13.65 16.46
C ALA A 278 -0.59 -13.14 17.90
N VAL A 279 0.29 -12.21 18.30
CA VAL A 279 0.14 -11.46 19.56
C VAL A 279 -1.27 -10.89 19.62
N LYS A 280 -1.99 -11.13 20.72
CA LYS A 280 -3.37 -10.63 20.93
C LYS A 280 -3.44 -9.52 21.99
N THR A 281 -2.44 -9.45 22.86
CA THR A 281 -2.40 -8.50 23.98
C THR A 281 -1.00 -7.97 24.18
N LEU A 282 -0.90 -6.76 24.74
CA LEU A 282 0.36 -6.13 25.12
C LEU A 282 0.25 -5.63 26.57
N PRO A 283 1.38 -5.46 27.27
CA PRO A 283 1.41 -4.73 28.53
C PRO A 283 0.82 -3.33 28.35
N ALA A 284 0.06 -2.85 29.34
CA ALA A 284 -0.51 -1.50 29.32
C ALA A 284 0.59 -0.45 29.17
N ASN A 285 0.40 0.50 28.26
CA ASN A 285 1.35 1.59 28.05
C ASN A 285 1.12 2.72 29.07
N PRO A 286 2.05 2.95 30.01
CA PRO A 286 1.87 3.97 31.05
C PRO A 286 1.84 5.40 30.49
N ALA A 287 2.27 5.62 29.25
CA ALA A 287 2.24 6.92 28.58
C ALA A 287 0.95 7.17 27.77
N TYR A 288 0.05 6.18 27.67
CA TYR A 288 -1.20 6.35 26.94
C TYR A 288 -2.16 7.29 27.69
N GLN A 289 -2.63 8.35 27.03
CA GLN A 289 -3.45 9.39 27.68
C GLN A 289 -4.96 9.32 27.37
N GLY A 290 -5.44 8.30 26.66
CA GLY A 290 -6.86 7.92 26.59
C GLY A 290 -7.89 8.93 26.07
N LYS A 291 -7.49 10.17 25.74
CA LYS A 291 -8.39 11.22 25.26
C LYS A 291 -8.21 11.41 23.76
N ALA A 292 -9.05 10.74 22.98
CA ALA A 292 -9.32 11.16 21.62
C ALA A 292 -9.90 12.59 21.67
N LYS A 293 -9.33 13.52 20.89
CA LYS A 293 -9.99 14.79 20.58
C LYS A 293 -11.11 14.54 19.57
#